data_AF-A0A9J6E3D3-F1
#
_entry.id   AF-A0A9J6E3D3-F1
#
_cell.length_a   1.000
_cell.length_b   1.000
_cell.length_c   1.000
_cell.angle_alpha   90.00
_cell.angle_beta   90.00
_cell.angle_gamma   90.00
#
_symmetry.space_group_name_H-M   'P 1'
#
loop_
_entity.id
_entity.type
_entity.pdbx_description
1 polymer ?
#
loop_
_entity_poly.entity_id
_entity_poly.type
_entity_poly.pdbx_seq_one_letter_code
_entity_poly.pdbx_strand_id
1 'polypeptide(L)'
;MIQPTRTLRNDPRFGLDSTRRWVITAFLSFVMAMMMVGQQAAGVLFYGIVHTFDVSRQQGPWSIVLNTTMTALSGTAVGGVFVEATVLVSQCFDRRHATATSLIFTLSGANMILVPYLAELCRVTYSLKGTFLLLGAATLNAFPPVFTLHSPEWK
;
A
#
# COMPACT_ATOMS: atom_id res chain seq x y z
N MET A 1 -36.13 24.91 9.63
CA MET A 1 -35.58 23.78 10.39
C MET A 1 -35.62 22.56 9.48
N ILE A 2 -34.51 22.22 8.82
CA ILE A 2 -34.47 21.13 7.83
C ILE A 2 -33.48 20.09 8.37
N GLN A 3 -33.97 18.92 8.76
CA GLN A 3 -33.14 17.72 8.94
C GLN A 3 -33.46 16.74 7.80
N PRO A 4 -32.58 16.60 6.78
CA PRO A 4 -32.73 15.58 5.75
C PRO A 4 -31.63 14.50 5.80
N THR A 5 -30.87 14.37 6.90
CA THR A 5 -29.70 13.49 6.95
C THR A 5 -30.03 12.00 7.13
N ARG A 6 -31.27 11.65 7.53
CA ARG A 6 -31.61 10.26 7.89
C ARG A 6 -32.07 9.40 6.70
N THR A 7 -32.56 10.00 5.62
CA THR A 7 -33.12 9.29 4.46
C THR A 7 -32.06 8.93 3.40
N LEU A 8 -31.01 9.73 3.24
CA LEU A 8 -29.89 9.43 2.33
C LEU A 8 -28.99 8.27 2.79
N ARG A 9 -28.97 7.99 4.10
CA ARG A 9 -28.16 6.91 4.71
C ARG A 9 -28.61 5.50 4.28
N ASN A 10 -29.86 5.34 3.87
CA ASN A 10 -30.52 4.06 3.53
C ASN A 10 -30.95 3.95 2.05
N ASP A 11 -30.57 4.90 1.20
CA ASP A 11 -30.94 4.88 -0.22
C ASP A 11 -30.16 3.77 -0.97
N PRO A 12 -30.77 2.85 -1.73
CA PRO A 12 -30.05 1.78 -2.44
C PRO A 12 -28.98 2.27 -3.44
N ARG A 13 -29.01 3.54 -3.86
CA ARG A 13 -27.97 4.15 -4.71
C ARG A 13 -26.84 4.83 -3.91
N PHE A 14 -27.13 5.38 -2.73
CA PHE A 14 -26.18 6.15 -1.88
C PHE A 14 -25.87 5.50 -0.52
N GLY A 15 -26.48 4.37 -0.24
CA GLY A 15 -26.48 3.68 1.04
C GLY A 15 -25.10 3.15 1.41
N LEU A 16 -24.95 2.90 2.70
CA LEU A 16 -23.69 2.55 3.37
C LEU A 16 -22.89 1.36 2.78
N ASP A 17 -23.49 0.58 1.86
CA ASP A 17 -22.90 -0.59 1.20
C ASP A 17 -22.89 -0.51 -0.36
N SER A 18 -23.00 0.68 -0.96
CA SER A 18 -23.02 0.86 -2.43
C SER A 18 -21.71 0.39 -3.11
N THR A 19 -21.79 -0.21 -4.31
CA THR A 19 -20.65 -0.76 -5.10
C THR A 19 -19.49 0.23 -5.25
N ARG A 20 -19.78 1.54 -5.27
CA ARG A 20 -18.78 2.61 -5.34
C ARG A 20 -17.85 2.63 -4.11
N ARG A 21 -18.33 2.26 -2.92
CA ARG A 21 -17.52 2.24 -1.69
C ARG A 21 -16.55 1.05 -1.66
N TRP A 22 -16.97 -0.09 -2.20
CA TRP A 22 -16.09 -1.24 -2.39
C TRP A 22 -14.97 -0.95 -3.39
N VAL A 23 -15.26 -0.16 -4.44
CA VAL A 23 -14.23 0.32 -5.38
C VAL A 23 -13.21 1.21 -4.66
N ILE A 24 -13.66 2.12 -3.78
CA ILE A 24 -12.77 2.96 -2.95
C ILE A 24 -11.89 2.08 -2.04
N THR A 25 -12.48 1.09 -1.36
CA THR A 25 -11.71 0.12 -0.53
C THR A 25 -10.69 -0.65 -1.35
N ALA A 26 -11.03 -1.07 -2.57
CA ALA A 26 -10.12 -1.75 -3.47
C ALA A 26 -8.95 -0.84 -3.88
N PHE A 27 -9.21 0.40 -4.30
CA PHE A 27 -8.17 1.38 -4.60
C PHE A 27 -7.29 1.69 -3.39
N LEU A 28 -7.89 1.82 -2.21
CA LEU A 28 -7.14 2.06 -0.98
C LEU A 28 -6.27 0.86 -0.59
N SER A 29 -6.78 -0.36 -0.77
CA SER A 29 -5.99 -1.59 -0.56
C SER A 29 -4.83 -1.68 -1.55
N PHE A 30 -5.02 -1.22 -2.79
CA PHE A 30 -3.98 -1.17 -3.80
C PHE A 30 -2.90 -0.13 -3.47
N VAL A 31 -3.27 1.06 -3.02
CA VAL A 31 -2.32 2.08 -2.53
C VAL A 31 -1.49 1.54 -1.36
N MET A 32 -2.14 0.90 -0.39
CA MET A 32 -1.48 0.26 0.74
C MET A 32 -0.53 -0.86 0.31
N ALA A 33 -0.94 -1.69 -0.66
CA ALA A 33 -0.10 -2.75 -1.19
C ALA A 33 1.14 -2.18 -1.89
N MET A 34 0.99 -1.13 -2.72
CA MET A 34 2.10 -0.50 -3.45
C MET A 34 3.12 0.17 -2.52
N MET A 35 2.69 0.73 -1.39
CA MET A 35 3.62 1.26 -0.38
C MET A 35 4.49 0.18 0.27
N MET A 36 3.98 -1.05 0.39
CA MET A 36 4.72 -2.18 0.98
C MET A 36 5.69 -2.85 0.01
N VAL A 37 5.60 -2.59 -1.30
CA VAL A 37 6.44 -3.21 -2.34
C VAL A 37 7.94 -2.98 -2.07
N GLY A 38 8.32 -1.76 -1.69
CA GLY A 38 9.70 -1.41 -1.36
C GLY A 38 10.26 -2.18 -0.14
N GLN A 39 9.41 -2.40 0.87
CA GLN A 39 9.78 -3.12 2.09
C GLN A 39 9.94 -4.62 1.84
N GLN A 40 9.04 -5.19 1.05
CA GLN A 40 9.00 -6.62 0.77
C GLN A 40 10.12 -7.06 -0.18
N ALA A 41 10.55 -6.19 -1.09
CA ALA A 41 11.66 -6.48 -2.02
C ALA A 41 13.06 -6.27 -1.41
N ALA A 42 13.17 -5.71 -0.20
CA ALA A 42 14.46 -5.37 0.41
C ALA A 42 15.41 -6.58 0.53
N GLY A 43 14.89 -7.76 0.88
CA GLY A 43 15.69 -8.99 0.99
C GLY A 43 16.24 -9.49 -0.35
N VAL A 44 15.43 -9.40 -1.42
CA VAL A 44 15.82 -9.79 -2.78
C VAL A 44 16.90 -8.85 -3.33
N LEU A 45 16.71 -7.55 -3.11
CA LEU A 45 17.68 -6.53 -3.50
C LEU A 45 19.00 -6.69 -2.73
N PHE A 46 18.93 -6.99 -1.43
CA PHE A 46 20.11 -7.26 -0.62
C PHE A 46 20.91 -8.46 -1.14
N TYR A 47 20.23 -9.57 -1.45
CA TYR A 47 20.86 -10.73 -2.06
C TYR A 47 21.57 -10.36 -3.37
N GLY A 48 20.90 -9.59 -4.23
CA GLY A 48 21.48 -9.09 -5.48
C GLY A 48 22.73 -8.21 -5.29
N ILE A 49 22.74 -7.34 -4.26
CA ILE A 49 23.89 -6.49 -3.93
C ILE A 49 25.08 -7.35 -3.45
N VAL A 50 24.85 -8.27 -2.51
CA VAL A 50 25.89 -9.15 -1.98
C VAL A 50 26.54 -9.96 -3.10
N HIS A 51 25.73 -10.50 -4.01
CA HIS A 51 26.23 -11.29 -5.13
C HIS A 51 26.97 -10.45 -6.19
N THR A 52 26.58 -9.18 -6.39
CA THR A 52 27.20 -8.32 -7.42
C THR A 52 28.52 -7.71 -6.96
N PHE A 53 28.61 -7.36 -5.68
CA PHE A 53 29.76 -6.62 -5.12
C PHE A 53 30.71 -7.51 -4.30
N ASP A 54 30.47 -8.83 -4.26
CA ASP A 54 31.27 -9.83 -3.52
C ASP A 54 31.56 -9.43 -2.06
N VAL A 55 30.62 -8.70 -1.44
CA VAL A 55 30.80 -8.15 -0.10
C VAL A 55 30.65 -9.30 0.91
N SER A 56 31.61 -9.43 1.83
CA SER A 56 31.53 -10.45 2.88
C SER A 56 30.19 -10.38 3.63
N ARG A 57 29.58 -11.54 3.90
CA ARG A 57 28.28 -11.63 4.60
C ARG A 57 28.28 -10.96 5.99
N GLN A 58 29.46 -10.73 6.57
CA GLN A 58 29.62 -9.99 7.82
C GLN A 58 29.56 -8.46 7.66
N GLN A 59 29.92 -7.92 6.49
CA GLN A 59 29.77 -6.51 6.17
C GLN A 59 28.42 -6.19 5.51
N GLY A 60 27.73 -7.15 4.89
CA GLY A 60 26.38 -6.93 4.32
C GLY A 60 25.29 -6.31 5.24
N PRO A 61 25.25 -6.53 6.58
CA PRO A 61 24.13 -6.10 7.40
C PRO A 61 23.86 -4.58 7.40
N TRP A 62 24.87 -3.73 7.14
CA TRP A 62 24.66 -2.28 7.11
C TRP A 62 23.68 -1.86 6.00
N SER A 63 23.58 -2.59 4.88
CA SER A 63 22.61 -2.27 3.83
C SER A 63 21.17 -2.54 4.26
N ILE A 64 20.95 -3.60 5.04
CA ILE A 64 19.66 -3.91 5.65
C ILE A 64 19.35 -2.86 6.73
N VAL A 65 20.31 -2.52 7.58
CA VAL A 65 20.14 -1.51 8.63
C VAL A 65 19.86 -0.13 8.04
N LEU A 66 20.54 0.25 6.94
CA LEU A 66 20.27 1.48 6.19
C LEU A 66 18.87 1.47 5.58
N ASN A 67 18.44 0.36 4.98
CA ASN A 67 17.08 0.25 4.47
C ASN A 67 16.03 0.40 5.58
N THR A 68 16.23 -0.27 6.72
CA THR A 68 15.34 -0.17 7.88
C THR A 68 15.33 1.24 8.48
N THR A 69 16.48 1.93 8.55
CA THR A 69 16.55 3.31 9.07
C THR A 69 15.94 4.33 8.11
N MET A 70 16.16 4.21 6.80
CA MET A 70 15.48 5.03 5.79
C MET A 70 13.97 4.82 5.81
N THR A 71 13.54 3.58 6.05
CA THR A 71 12.13 3.24 6.24
C THR A 71 11.57 3.87 7.50
N ALA A 72 12.29 3.80 8.62
CA ALA A 72 11.88 4.42 9.88
C ALA A 72 11.78 5.96 9.74
N LEU A 73 12.72 6.58 9.02
CA LEU A 73 12.67 8.00 8.65
C LEU A 73 11.46 8.32 7.77
N SER A 74 11.11 7.42 6.85
CA SER A 74 9.91 7.50 6.03
C SER A 74 8.64 7.10 6.79
N GLY A 75 8.76 6.65 8.05
CA GLY A 75 7.68 6.14 8.86
C GLY A 75 6.60 7.18 9.17
N THR A 76 6.93 8.46 9.14
CA THR A 76 5.94 9.55 9.23
C THR A 76 5.04 9.60 8.00
N ALA A 77 5.59 9.39 6.80
CA ALA A 77 4.81 9.33 5.57
C ALA A 77 3.98 8.04 5.49
N VAL A 78 4.58 6.89 5.84
CA VAL A 78 3.88 5.59 5.87
C VAL A 78 2.77 5.58 6.92
N GLY A 79 3.05 6.14 8.11
CA GLY A 79 2.08 6.26 9.20
C GLY A 79 0.93 7.21 8.86
N GLY A 80 1.19 8.31 8.15
CA GLY A 80 0.16 9.23 7.67
C GLY A 80 -0.83 8.53 6.74
N VAL A 81 -0.32 7.86 5.70
CA VAL A 81 -1.15 7.08 4.75
C VAL A 81 -1.93 5.98 5.46
N PHE A 82 -1.33 5.37 6.48
CA PHE A 82 -1.98 4.34 7.29
C PHE A 82 -3.20 4.87 8.05
N VAL A 83 -3.02 5.98 8.76
CA VAL A 83 -4.10 6.63 9.50
C VAL A 83 -5.19 7.10 8.53
N GLU A 84 -4.83 7.77 7.45
CA GLU A 84 -5.77 8.25 6.43
C GLU A 84 -6.62 7.12 5.85
N ALA A 85 -6.02 5.98 5.54
CA ALA A 85 -6.75 4.83 5.02
C ALA A 85 -7.78 4.29 6.03
N THR A 86 -7.38 4.13 7.30
CA THR A 86 -8.31 3.65 8.34
C THR A 86 -9.45 4.64 8.61
N VAL A 87 -9.16 5.94 8.52
CA VAL A 87 -10.16 7.01 8.64
C VAL A 87 -11.11 7.00 7.46
N LEU A 88 -10.62 6.90 6.22
CA LEU A 88 -11.46 6.84 5.01
C LEU A 88 -12.38 5.62 5.01
N VAL A 89 -11.89 4.47 5.47
CA VAL A 89 -12.71 3.25 5.60
C VAL A 89 -13.80 3.44 6.65
N SER A 90 -13.45 4.05 7.79
CA SER A 90 -14.41 4.34 8.87
C SER A 90 -15.46 5.36 8.43
N GLN A 91 -15.10 6.31 7.56
CA GLN A 91 -16.04 7.26 6.96
C GLN A 91 -16.92 6.61 5.86
N CYS A 92 -16.37 5.64 5.12
CA CYS A 92 -17.10 4.93 4.07
C CYS A 92 -18.05 3.85 4.62
N PHE A 93 -17.75 3.24 5.77
CA PHE A 93 -18.55 2.15 6.32
C PHE A 93 -18.85 2.37 7.80
N ASP A 94 -20.11 2.54 8.20
CA ASP A 94 -20.47 2.51 9.63
C ASP A 94 -20.43 1.08 10.17
N ARG A 95 -21.15 0.16 9.52
CA ARG A 95 -21.43 -1.18 10.07
C ARG A 95 -20.38 -2.23 9.69
N ARG A 96 -19.67 -2.05 8.56
CA ARG A 96 -18.71 -3.02 8.01
C ARG A 96 -17.25 -2.52 7.99
N HIS A 97 -16.92 -1.39 8.64
CA HIS A 97 -15.55 -0.87 8.63
C HIS A 97 -14.52 -1.89 9.14
N ALA A 98 -14.86 -2.68 10.17
CA ALA A 98 -13.96 -3.72 10.68
C ALA A 98 -13.60 -4.76 9.60
N THR A 99 -14.60 -5.20 8.81
CA THR A 99 -14.41 -6.14 7.71
C THR A 99 -13.66 -5.52 6.54
N ALA A 100 -13.94 -4.25 6.20
CA ALA A 100 -13.25 -3.55 5.13
C ALA A 100 -11.78 -3.27 5.49
N THR A 101 -11.51 -2.88 6.74
CA THR A 101 -10.17 -2.69 7.27
C THR A 101 -9.38 -3.99 7.27
N SER A 102 -9.95 -5.08 7.79
CA SER A 102 -9.27 -6.38 7.76
C SER A 102 -9.01 -6.85 6.33
N LEU A 103 -9.94 -6.63 5.39
CA LEU A 103 -9.73 -6.94 3.98
C LEU A 103 -8.57 -6.15 3.37
N ILE A 104 -8.43 -4.85 3.67
CA ILE A 104 -7.29 -4.04 3.22
C ILE A 104 -5.97 -4.63 3.74
N PHE A 105 -5.91 -5.03 5.00
CA PHE A 105 -4.72 -5.68 5.58
C PHE A 105 -4.42 -7.02 4.94
N THR A 106 -5.44 -7.84 4.72
CA THR A 106 -5.27 -9.15 4.09
C THR A 106 -4.76 -9.03 2.66
N LEU A 107 -5.33 -8.10 1.86
CA LEU A 107 -4.89 -7.87 0.49
C LEU A 107 -3.46 -7.30 0.44
N SER A 108 -3.14 -6.37 1.34
CA SER A 108 -1.76 -5.84 1.47
C SER A 108 -0.77 -6.92 1.94
N GLY A 109 -1.19 -7.80 2.85
CA GLY A 109 -0.39 -8.93 3.33
C GLY A 109 -0.19 -10.01 2.27
N ALA A 110 -1.22 -10.31 1.46
CA ALA A 110 -1.12 -11.25 0.34
C ALA A 110 -0.10 -10.79 -0.71
N ASN A 111 0.07 -9.47 -0.87
CA ASN A 111 1.10 -8.88 -1.73
C ASN A 111 2.52 -9.34 -1.36
N MET A 112 2.76 -9.69 -0.09
CA MET A 112 4.06 -10.18 0.41
C MET A 112 4.55 -11.45 -0.26
N ILE A 113 3.65 -12.27 -0.83
CA ILE A 113 4.04 -13.47 -1.55
C ILE A 113 4.42 -13.12 -3.00
N LEU A 114 3.68 -12.21 -3.62
CA LEU A 114 3.83 -11.84 -5.02
C LEU A 114 5.05 -10.95 -5.27
N VAL A 115 5.26 -9.93 -4.43
CA VAL A 115 6.33 -8.95 -4.59
C VAL A 115 7.73 -9.55 -4.63
N PRO A 116 8.17 -10.41 -3.69
CA PRO A 116 9.52 -10.98 -3.75
C PRO A 116 9.70 -11.89 -4.97
N TYR A 117 8.65 -12.60 -5.40
CA TYR A 117 8.69 -13.41 -6.61
C TYR A 117 8.87 -12.55 -7.87
N LEU A 118 8.07 -11.49 -8.00
CA LEU A 118 8.18 -10.54 -9.10
C LEU A 118 9.50 -9.78 -9.09
N ALA A 119 10.00 -9.41 -7.90
CA ALA A 119 11.29 -8.75 -7.74
C ALA A 119 12.45 -9.65 -8.18
N GLU A 120 12.41 -10.94 -7.83
CA GLU A 120 13.43 -11.92 -8.25
C GLU A 120 13.38 -12.14 -9.78
N LEU A 121 12.18 -12.22 -10.36
CA LEU A 121 12.00 -12.32 -11.81
C LEU A 121 12.56 -11.07 -12.54
N CYS A 122 12.28 -9.89 -12.00
CA CYS A 122 12.82 -8.64 -12.53
C CYS A 122 14.35 -8.59 -12.40
N ARG A 123 14.90 -9.10 -11.29
CA ARG A 123 16.35 -9.16 -11.06
C ARG A 123 17.07 -10.03 -12.08
N VAL A 124 16.54 -11.22 -12.35
CA VAL A 124 17.11 -12.14 -13.34
C VAL A 124 17.01 -11.58 -14.76
N THR A 125 15.92 -10.87 -15.09
CA THR A 125 15.66 -10.41 -16.45
C THR A 125 16.28 -9.03 -16.77
N TYR A 126 16.20 -8.08 -15.84
CA TYR A 126 16.53 -6.66 -16.07
C TYR A 126 17.77 -6.17 -15.31
N SER A 127 18.53 -7.08 -14.69
CA SER A 127 19.64 -6.77 -13.79
C SER A 127 19.22 -5.97 -12.54
N LEU A 128 20.18 -5.77 -11.62
CA LEU A 128 19.93 -5.10 -10.34
C LEU A 128 19.40 -3.66 -10.52
N LYS A 129 20.03 -2.88 -11.43
CA LYS A 129 19.63 -1.49 -11.70
C LYS A 129 18.23 -1.38 -12.29
N GLY A 130 17.86 -2.27 -13.22
CA GLY A 130 16.52 -2.31 -13.79
C GLY A 130 15.45 -2.66 -12.75
N THR A 131 15.80 -3.53 -11.81
CA THR A 131 14.90 -3.90 -10.70
C THR A 131 14.60 -2.71 -9.78
N PHE A 132 15.61 -1.93 -9.40
CA PHE A 132 15.40 -0.70 -8.61
C PHE A 132 14.46 0.29 -9.32
N LEU A 133 14.63 0.43 -10.64
CA LEU A 133 13.86 1.37 -11.44
C LEU A 133 12.40 0.92 -11.62
N LEU A 134 12.18 -0.37 -11.89
CA LEU A 134 10.85 -0.97 -11.99
C LEU A 134 10.11 -0.94 -10.65
N LEU A 135 10.81 -1.21 -9.55
CA LEU A 135 10.24 -1.15 -8.21
C LEU A 135 9.84 0.29 -7.85
N GLY A 136 10.69 1.28 -8.16
CA GLY A 136 10.36 2.70 -7.98
C GLY A 136 9.17 3.14 -8.83
N ALA A 137 9.09 2.68 -10.08
CA ALA A 137 7.95 2.93 -10.96
C ALA A 137 6.66 2.29 -10.43
N ALA A 138 6.74 1.08 -9.87
CA ALA A 138 5.61 0.41 -9.23
C ALA A 138 5.11 1.20 -8.01
N THR A 139 6.01 1.73 -7.17
CA THR A 139 5.64 2.59 -6.04
C THR A 139 5.00 3.90 -6.50
N LEU A 140 5.49 4.49 -7.59
CA LEU A 140 4.89 5.70 -8.20
C LEU A 140 3.49 5.44 -8.80
N ASN A 141 3.15 4.19 -9.09
CA ASN A 141 1.80 3.82 -9.54
C ASN A 141 0.75 3.92 -8.41
N ALA A 142 1.15 4.23 -7.17
CA ALA A 142 0.24 4.54 -6.08
C ALA A 142 -0.41 5.93 -6.19
N PHE A 143 0.12 6.84 -7.03
CA PHE A 143 -0.38 8.22 -7.16
C PHE A 143 -1.74 8.33 -7.87
N PRO A 144 -2.00 7.67 -9.02
CA PRO A 144 -3.28 7.83 -9.73
C PRO A 144 -4.51 7.46 -8.88
N PRO A 145 -4.52 6.38 -8.08
CA PRO A 145 -5.63 6.07 -7.19
C PRO A 145 -5.89 7.15 -6.13
N VAL A 146 -4.84 7.79 -5.59
CA VAL A 146 -4.98 8.82 -4.55
C VAL A 146 -5.82 10.00 -5.03
N PHE A 147 -5.65 10.44 -6.28
CA PHE A 147 -6.47 11.53 -6.83
C PHE A 147 -7.94 11.17 -7.01
N THR A 148 -8.27 9.88 -7.07
CA THR A 148 -9.66 9.41 -7.19
C THR A 148 -10.35 9.20 -5.84
N LEU A 149 -9.59 9.23 -4.73
CA LEU A 149 -10.11 9.13 -3.36
C LEU A 149 -10.67 10.49 -2.91
N HIS A 150 -11.87 10.82 -3.36
CA HIS A 150 -12.57 12.01 -2.87
C HIS A 150 -13.34 11.67 -1.58
N SER A 151 -13.14 12.47 -0.52
CA SER A 151 -13.94 12.34 0.70
C SER A 151 -15.43 12.53 0.38
N PRO A 152 -16.32 11.71 0.95
CA PRO A 152 -17.75 11.83 0.73
C PRO A 152 -18.26 13.18 1.27
N GLU A 153 -19.03 13.91 0.45
CA GLU A 153 -19.44 15.30 0.71
C GLU A 153 -20.45 15.49 1.85
N TRP A 154 -20.93 14.42 2.47
CA TRP A 154 -21.91 14.51 3.54
C TRP A 154 -21.22 14.58 4.91
N LYS A 155 -21.04 15.81 5.40
CA LYS A 155 -20.98 16.12 6.83
C LYS A 155 -22.36 16.55 7.32
#